data_AF-A0A2V7INB6-F1
#
_entry.id   AF-A0A2V7INB6-F1
#
_cell.length_a   1.000
_cell.length_b   1.000
_cell.length_c   1.000
_cell.angle_alpha   90.00
_cell.angle_beta   90.00
_cell.angle_gamma   90.00
#
_symmetry.space_group_name_H-M   'P 1'
#
loop_
_entity.id
_entity.type
_entity.pdbx_description
1 polymer ?
#
loop_
_entity_poly.entity_id
_entity_poly.type
_entity_poly.pdbx_seq_one_letter_code
_entity_poly.pdbx_strand_id
1 'polypeptide(L)'
;MRVDGVDLRMIMDCWLSERGAFQGSWHQFPSNGHLDQSQILDVDYATLSHEHLDHMDADVLSHLPLNAKLLINRYPSPNLRDRLARLGARNVVELDAWQKFQLNERGDWVCFIPEQSPMCHDSAVLLYAGGASFLHCNDARLTIGQARRAAIECGGKIDLMAVQMSGASWHPIRYEYGEEEMLRISAAKREGKFKLVSRLVKLAAPEVALPFAGPMCFLDPELQQFNRWLLDPNGIFPNQSQAAAYLESRAPHVQVANWMPGDRYDMLSRHLERDPHWRDFSYDHMAEYIEWYAKARQRSIIETERGYAEPGPELADAFVEHFHRLGEMSPYFRERIDMTVRFEITGQVEGRWDVDFRPQGVKVDLGGSASEVQYRFKVDSRWLAPVIFGEIAWEDLFLSLRIGCWRDPDIYNDYLIGLLKHAEPEALSAIERHERGRDSGETLEVTAPGGVYKIGRYCPHAGEDLAIGAVMLENDVLRCLGHNLEFDLKTGTCLNARCDPLPSRRVLAAAHADGNREDPHLGGF
;
A
#
# COMPACT_ATOMS: atom_id res chain seq x y z
N MET A 1 -15.89 2.08 4.39
CA MET A 1 -17.13 1.32 4.07
C MET A 1 -18.02 1.26 5.30
N ARG A 2 -19.36 1.41 5.19
CA ARG A 2 -20.29 1.18 6.32
C ARG A 2 -21.05 -0.13 6.12
N VAL A 3 -21.22 -0.90 7.18
CA VAL A 3 -21.99 -2.15 7.21
C VAL A 3 -23.06 -2.06 8.28
N ASP A 4 -24.32 -2.23 7.87
CA ASP A 4 -25.47 -2.28 8.77
C ASP A 4 -26.09 -3.68 8.73
N GLY A 5 -26.46 -4.20 9.90
CA GLY A 5 -27.12 -5.48 10.11
C GLY A 5 -28.09 -5.43 11.28
N VAL A 6 -28.70 -6.56 11.61
CA VAL A 6 -29.57 -6.65 12.80
C VAL A 6 -28.68 -6.58 14.05
N ASP A 7 -28.84 -5.53 14.85
CA ASP A 7 -28.00 -5.26 16.04
C ASP A 7 -26.51 -5.06 15.70
N LEU A 8 -26.20 -4.55 14.51
CA LEU A 8 -24.84 -4.27 14.06
C LEU A 8 -24.80 -2.98 13.22
N ARG A 9 -23.97 -2.02 13.64
CA ARG A 9 -23.56 -0.88 12.82
C ARG A 9 -22.04 -0.75 12.90
N MET A 10 -21.36 -0.90 11.76
CA MET A 10 -19.91 -0.91 11.68
C MET A 10 -19.42 0.06 10.59
N ILE A 11 -18.34 0.78 10.88
CA ILE A 11 -17.59 1.53 9.88
C ILE A 11 -16.18 0.93 9.73
N MET A 12 -15.65 0.85 8.52
CA MET A 12 -14.36 0.26 8.22
C MET A 12 -13.51 1.26 7.43
N ASP A 13 -12.27 1.49 7.88
CA ASP A 13 -11.24 2.29 7.18
C ASP A 13 -11.80 3.59 6.60
N CYS A 14 -12.27 4.46 7.48
CA CYS A 14 -13.11 5.59 7.08
C CYS A 14 -12.29 6.86 6.89
N TRP A 15 -12.43 7.48 5.73
CA TRP A 15 -11.79 8.75 5.39
C TRP A 15 -12.81 9.77 4.91
N LEU A 16 -13.12 10.75 5.75
CA LEU A 16 -14.18 11.76 5.54
C LEU A 16 -13.68 13.21 5.72
N SER A 17 -12.48 13.39 6.29
CA SER A 17 -11.93 14.71 6.57
C SER A 17 -11.70 15.51 5.30
N GLU A 18 -11.96 16.81 5.41
CA GLU A 18 -11.74 17.75 4.33
C GLU A 18 -10.28 18.20 4.20
N ARG A 19 -9.47 17.95 5.23
CA ARG A 19 -8.07 18.40 5.32
C ARG A 19 -7.13 17.65 4.37
N GLY A 20 -7.57 16.50 3.86
CA GLY A 20 -6.75 15.60 3.06
C GLY A 20 -5.81 14.74 3.91
N ALA A 21 -5.33 13.66 3.33
CA ALA A 21 -4.33 12.78 3.93
C ALA A 21 -2.91 13.20 3.50
N PHE A 22 -1.89 12.76 4.24
CA PHE A 22 -0.48 12.94 3.89
C PHE A 22 -0.08 14.40 3.63
N GLN A 23 -0.14 15.23 4.68
CA GLN A 23 0.18 16.67 4.58
C GLN A 23 -0.69 17.41 3.56
N GLY A 24 -1.99 17.07 3.53
CA GLY A 24 -2.98 17.66 2.61
C GLY A 24 -2.80 17.31 1.15
N SER A 25 -2.00 16.28 0.85
CA SER A 25 -1.69 15.90 -0.52
C SER A 25 -2.85 15.16 -1.19
N TRP A 26 -3.42 14.19 -0.49
CA TRP A 26 -4.43 13.30 -1.05
C TRP A 26 -5.82 13.75 -0.61
N HIS A 27 -6.77 13.66 -1.53
CA HIS A 27 -8.19 13.82 -1.25
C HIS A 27 -9.00 12.68 -1.88
N GLN A 28 -10.14 12.36 -1.26
CA GLN A 28 -11.04 11.29 -1.69
C GLN A 28 -11.45 11.50 -3.13
N PHE A 29 -11.41 10.45 -3.96
CA PHE A 29 -11.88 10.53 -5.34
C PHE A 29 -12.86 9.39 -5.70
N PRO A 30 -14.08 9.73 -6.12
CA PRO A 30 -14.67 11.08 -6.11
C PRO A 30 -14.95 11.57 -4.68
N SER A 31 -15.35 12.83 -4.52
CA SER A 31 -15.63 13.39 -3.19
C SER A 31 -16.74 12.63 -2.47
N ASN A 32 -16.65 12.50 -1.16
CA ASN A 32 -17.70 11.96 -0.31
C ASN A 32 -18.29 13.03 0.62
N GLY A 33 -18.02 14.32 0.35
CA GLY A 33 -18.43 15.43 1.20
C GLY A 33 -19.94 15.71 1.23
N HIS A 34 -20.72 15.10 0.33
CA HIS A 34 -22.19 15.21 0.33
C HIS A 34 -22.86 14.29 1.37
N LEU A 35 -22.11 13.32 1.92
CA LEU A 35 -22.64 12.37 2.87
C LEU A 35 -22.83 13.00 4.25
N ASP A 36 -23.93 12.63 4.93
CA ASP A 36 -24.15 13.02 6.33
C ASP A 36 -23.19 12.25 7.24
N GLN A 37 -22.10 12.89 7.63
CA GLN A 37 -21.09 12.29 8.52
C GLN A 37 -21.67 11.91 9.88
N SER A 38 -22.63 12.68 10.40
CA SER A 38 -23.25 12.38 11.70
C SER A 38 -24.04 11.07 11.64
N GLN A 39 -24.74 10.85 10.52
CA GLN A 39 -25.43 9.60 10.27
C GLN A 39 -24.42 8.47 10.08
N ILE A 40 -23.40 8.64 9.23
CA ILE A 40 -22.42 7.60 8.90
C ILE A 40 -21.63 7.12 10.11
N LEU A 41 -21.28 8.03 11.02
CA LEU A 41 -20.48 7.73 12.22
C LEU A 41 -21.31 7.26 13.41
N ASP A 42 -22.64 7.22 13.31
CA ASP A 42 -23.49 6.56 14.31
C ASP A 42 -23.37 5.03 14.20
N VAL A 43 -22.34 4.49 14.84
CA VAL A 43 -21.93 3.08 14.79
C VAL A 43 -21.59 2.50 16.16
N ASP A 44 -21.68 1.18 16.27
CA ASP A 44 -21.31 0.42 17.47
C ASP A 44 -19.85 -0.08 17.38
N TYR A 45 -19.35 -0.26 16.16
CA TYR A 45 -18.00 -0.74 15.88
C TYR A 45 -17.32 0.09 14.80
N ALA A 46 -16.01 0.24 14.93
CA ALA A 46 -15.14 0.73 13.87
C ALA A 46 -13.99 -0.26 13.67
N THR A 47 -13.52 -0.43 12.45
CA THR A 47 -12.29 -1.18 12.16
C THR A 47 -11.27 -0.26 11.53
N LEU A 48 -10.02 -0.40 11.95
CA LEU A 48 -8.87 0.20 11.29
C LEU A 48 -7.89 -0.90 10.91
N SER A 49 -7.71 -1.06 9.61
CA SER A 49 -6.80 -2.03 9.01
C SER A 49 -5.35 -1.69 9.30
N HIS A 50 -4.90 -0.47 9.02
CA HIS A 50 -3.50 -0.05 9.12
C HIS A 50 -3.33 1.46 9.32
N GLU A 51 -2.08 1.92 9.44
CA GLU A 51 -1.75 3.29 9.91
C GLU A 51 -1.74 4.39 8.85
N HIS A 52 -1.92 4.06 7.56
CA HIS A 52 -1.97 5.06 6.49
C HIS A 52 -3.12 6.06 6.70
N LEU A 53 -2.87 7.35 6.44
CA LEU A 53 -3.75 8.44 6.82
C LEU A 53 -5.05 8.56 5.99
N ASP A 54 -5.11 7.91 4.82
CA ASP A 54 -6.32 7.73 4.03
C ASP A 54 -7.24 6.60 4.55
N HIS A 55 -6.83 5.95 5.65
CA HIS A 55 -7.62 4.95 6.39
C HIS A 55 -7.74 5.30 7.88
N MET A 56 -6.67 5.86 8.46
CA MET A 56 -6.54 6.37 9.83
C MET A 56 -6.86 7.88 9.90
N ASP A 57 -8.07 8.25 9.51
CA ASP A 57 -8.51 9.65 9.57
C ASP A 57 -8.72 10.10 11.03
N ALA A 58 -7.79 10.91 11.54
CA ALA A 58 -7.81 11.41 12.91
C ALA A 58 -9.11 12.18 13.25
N ASP A 59 -9.66 12.96 12.31
CA ASP A 59 -10.90 13.70 12.55
C ASP A 59 -12.04 12.69 12.74
N VAL A 60 -12.16 11.67 11.89
CA VAL A 60 -13.18 10.61 12.05
C VAL A 60 -13.03 9.88 13.37
N LEU A 61 -11.82 9.45 13.71
CA LEU A 61 -11.53 8.69 14.93
C LEU A 61 -11.89 9.47 16.21
N SER A 62 -11.75 10.80 16.19
CA SER A 62 -12.13 11.67 17.31
C SER A 62 -13.65 11.89 17.46
N HIS A 63 -14.43 11.63 16.40
CA HIS A 63 -15.88 11.81 16.37
C HIS A 63 -16.67 10.49 16.51
N LEU A 64 -16.00 9.36 16.67
CA LEU A 64 -16.67 8.08 16.94
C LEU A 64 -17.48 8.16 18.26
N PRO A 65 -18.64 7.48 18.35
CA PRO A 65 -19.42 7.41 19.58
C PRO A 65 -18.60 6.90 20.76
N LEU A 66 -18.84 7.44 21.96
CA LEU A 66 -18.06 7.10 23.17
C LEU A 66 -18.11 5.61 23.55
N ASN A 67 -19.16 4.91 23.14
CA ASN A 67 -19.37 3.48 23.38
C ASN A 67 -18.93 2.61 22.18
N ALA A 68 -18.60 3.21 21.04
CA ALA A 68 -18.12 2.46 19.89
C ALA A 68 -16.78 1.79 20.22
N LYS A 69 -16.58 0.56 19.73
CA LYS A 69 -15.30 -0.16 19.86
C LYS A 69 -14.50 0.01 18.58
N LEU A 70 -13.26 0.49 18.69
CA LEU A 70 -12.31 0.54 17.58
C LEU A 70 -11.49 -0.75 17.57
N LEU A 71 -11.72 -1.61 16.60
CA LEU A 71 -11.02 -2.88 16.45
C LEU A 71 -9.82 -2.68 15.52
N ILE A 72 -8.65 -3.20 15.91
CA ILE A 72 -7.42 -3.16 15.11
C ILE A 72 -6.71 -4.52 15.13
N ASN A 73 -5.91 -4.79 14.10
CA ASN A 73 -4.96 -5.90 14.14
C ASN A 73 -3.85 -5.62 15.16
N ARG A 74 -3.44 -6.64 15.93
CA ARG A 74 -2.22 -6.59 16.73
C ARG A 74 -1.01 -6.70 15.80
N TYR A 75 -0.40 -5.56 15.49
CA TYR A 75 0.86 -5.51 14.77
C TYR A 75 2.05 -5.89 15.66
N PRO A 76 3.22 -6.26 15.08
CA PRO A 76 4.39 -6.60 15.87
C PRO A 76 4.89 -5.47 16.77
N SER A 77 4.72 -4.23 16.32
CA SER A 77 4.97 -3.01 17.08
C SER A 77 3.66 -2.45 17.68
N PRO A 78 3.72 -1.83 18.86
CA PRO A 78 2.57 -1.13 19.46
C PRO A 78 2.29 0.26 18.85
N ASN A 79 3.06 0.74 17.87
CA ASN A 79 2.98 2.10 17.31
C ASN A 79 1.56 2.51 16.95
N LEU A 80 0.83 1.66 16.21
CA LEU A 80 -0.53 1.98 15.78
C LEU A 80 -1.44 2.24 16.99
N ARG A 81 -1.39 1.37 18.00
CA ARG A 81 -2.15 1.54 19.25
C ARG A 81 -1.75 2.84 19.96
N ASP A 82 -0.46 3.13 20.04
CA ASP A 82 0.06 4.29 20.77
C ASP A 82 -0.23 5.60 20.01
N ARG A 83 -0.22 5.59 18.68
CA ARG A 83 -0.70 6.68 17.81
C ARG A 83 -2.18 6.94 18.03
N LEU A 84 -3.01 5.90 17.98
CA LEU A 84 -4.45 6.01 18.25
C LEU A 84 -4.72 6.59 19.65
N ALA A 85 -3.97 6.16 20.66
CA ALA A 85 -4.08 6.71 22.01
C ALA A 85 -3.70 8.20 22.06
N ARG A 86 -2.63 8.62 21.36
CA ARG A 86 -2.24 10.04 21.24
C ARG A 86 -3.29 10.88 20.52
N LEU A 87 -3.96 10.32 19.51
CA LEU A 87 -5.09 10.96 18.82
C LEU A 87 -6.37 11.02 19.65
N GLY A 88 -6.39 10.38 20.83
CA GLY A 88 -7.56 10.36 21.71
C GLY A 88 -8.62 9.33 21.31
N ALA A 89 -8.28 8.36 20.46
CA ALA A 89 -9.16 7.25 20.14
C ALA A 89 -9.48 6.46 21.42
N ARG A 90 -10.74 6.02 21.54
CA ARG A 90 -11.26 5.35 22.74
C ARG A 90 -11.66 3.92 22.41
N ASN A 91 -11.70 3.07 23.44
CA ASN A 91 -12.14 1.67 23.34
C ASN A 91 -11.43 0.89 22.22
N VAL A 92 -10.11 1.10 22.09
CA VAL A 92 -9.28 0.37 21.14
C VAL A 92 -9.12 -1.08 21.61
N VAL A 93 -9.41 -2.03 20.73
CA VAL A 93 -9.28 -3.47 20.97
C VAL A 93 -8.36 -4.06 19.92
N GLU A 94 -7.21 -4.55 20.37
CA GLU A 94 -6.26 -5.30 19.53
C GLU A 94 -6.70 -6.76 19.41
N LEU A 95 -6.81 -7.25 18.19
CA LEU A 95 -7.10 -8.64 17.86
C LEU A 95 -5.87 -9.29 17.24
N ASP A 96 -5.55 -10.51 17.68
CA ASP A 96 -4.52 -11.30 17.01
C ASP A 96 -5.00 -11.72 15.61
N ALA A 97 -4.07 -11.98 14.70
CA ALA A 97 -4.38 -12.44 13.35
C ALA A 97 -5.33 -13.65 13.40
N TRP A 98 -6.41 -13.60 12.62
CA TRP A 98 -7.47 -14.62 12.56
C TRP A 98 -8.31 -14.80 13.84
N GLN A 99 -8.10 -14.00 14.88
CA GLN A 99 -8.94 -14.04 16.08
C GLN A 99 -10.34 -13.52 15.73
N LYS A 100 -11.35 -14.40 15.81
CA LYS A 100 -12.76 -14.00 15.67
C LYS A 100 -13.20 -13.22 16.89
N PHE A 101 -13.57 -11.96 16.68
CA PHE A 101 -14.24 -11.14 17.66
C PHE A 101 -15.75 -11.20 17.43
N GLN A 102 -16.49 -11.66 18.43
CA GLN A 102 -17.94 -11.76 18.38
C GLN A 102 -18.57 -10.36 18.47
N LEU A 103 -19.40 -10.00 17.50
CA LEU A 103 -20.06 -8.70 17.41
C LEU A 103 -21.41 -8.70 18.14
N ASN A 104 -22.13 -9.82 18.14
CA ASN A 104 -23.43 -9.93 18.80
C ASN A 104 -23.77 -11.39 19.16
N GLU A 105 -24.90 -11.58 19.85
CA GLU A 105 -25.41 -12.91 20.25
C GLU A 105 -25.89 -13.76 19.07
N ARG A 106 -26.01 -13.19 17.86
CA ARG A 106 -26.47 -13.88 16.65
C ARG A 106 -25.36 -14.67 15.96
N GLY A 107 -24.12 -14.53 16.45
CA GLY A 107 -22.95 -15.21 15.88
C GLY A 107 -22.25 -14.42 14.79
N ASP A 108 -22.56 -13.13 14.62
CA ASP A 108 -21.80 -12.26 13.73
C ASP A 108 -20.39 -12.04 14.32
N TRP A 109 -19.36 -12.01 13.46
CA TRP A 109 -17.98 -11.89 13.89
C TRP A 109 -17.10 -11.17 12.87
N VAL A 110 -16.01 -10.59 13.36
CA VAL A 110 -14.97 -9.96 12.55
C VAL A 110 -13.59 -10.45 12.94
N CYS A 111 -12.65 -10.52 12.00
CA CYS A 111 -11.23 -10.75 12.27
C CYS A 111 -10.32 -10.02 11.29
N PHE A 112 -9.04 -9.91 11.64
CA PHE A 112 -8.00 -9.32 10.79
C PHE A 112 -7.13 -10.39 10.15
N ILE A 113 -6.71 -10.13 8.91
CA ILE A 113 -5.81 -10.96 8.12
C ILE A 113 -4.65 -10.08 7.65
N PRO A 114 -3.54 -10.01 8.41
CA PRO A 114 -2.38 -9.21 8.01
C PRO A 114 -1.68 -9.81 6.79
N GLU A 115 -0.92 -8.97 6.07
CA GLU A 115 0.04 -9.47 5.07
C GLU A 115 1.02 -10.47 5.70
N GLN A 116 1.50 -11.40 4.88
CA GLN A 116 2.40 -12.45 5.35
C GLN A 116 3.77 -11.91 5.80
N SER A 117 4.26 -10.86 5.12
CA SER A 117 5.51 -10.18 5.46
C SER A 117 5.22 -8.99 6.36
N PRO A 118 5.89 -8.86 7.53
CA PRO A 118 5.79 -7.67 8.38
C PRO A 118 6.50 -6.45 7.78
N MET A 119 7.14 -6.56 6.60
CA MET A 119 7.69 -5.41 5.88
C MET A 119 6.60 -4.41 5.47
N CYS A 120 5.35 -4.86 5.36
CA CYS A 120 4.20 -3.99 5.18
C CYS A 120 3.21 -4.25 6.30
N HIS A 121 2.73 -3.19 6.95
CA HIS A 121 1.78 -3.28 8.05
C HIS A 121 0.35 -3.16 7.55
N ASP A 122 0.00 -3.91 6.51
CA ASP A 122 -1.35 -3.87 5.93
C ASP A 122 -2.14 -5.11 6.36
N SER A 123 -3.44 -4.93 6.61
CA SER A 123 -4.32 -6.04 6.95
C SER A 123 -5.66 -5.94 6.23
N ALA A 124 -6.19 -7.09 5.84
CA ALA A 124 -7.56 -7.22 5.43
C ALA A 124 -8.47 -7.40 6.65
N VAL A 125 -9.73 -7.03 6.51
CA VAL A 125 -10.76 -7.27 7.52
C VAL A 125 -11.79 -8.23 6.95
N LEU A 126 -12.00 -9.35 7.64
CA LEU A 126 -13.01 -10.35 7.28
C LEU A 126 -14.19 -10.24 8.25
N LEU A 127 -15.36 -9.97 7.70
CA LEU A 127 -16.62 -9.86 8.42
C LEU A 127 -17.56 -10.97 7.97
N TYR A 128 -18.18 -11.66 8.91
CA TYR A 128 -19.32 -12.52 8.67
C TYR A 128 -20.49 -12.02 9.51
N ALA A 129 -21.55 -11.55 8.84
CA ALA A 129 -22.70 -10.97 9.50
C ALA A 129 -24.00 -11.27 8.74
N GLY A 130 -25.07 -11.60 9.46
CA GLY A 130 -26.38 -11.82 8.87
C GLY A 130 -26.43 -12.95 7.82
N GLY A 131 -25.49 -13.89 7.87
CA GLY A 131 -25.35 -14.98 6.90
C GLY A 131 -24.57 -14.63 5.63
N ALA A 132 -24.00 -13.42 5.53
CA ALA A 132 -23.15 -12.98 4.43
C ALA A 132 -21.71 -12.72 4.89
N SER A 133 -20.77 -12.83 3.95
CA SER A 133 -19.34 -12.65 4.16
C SER A 133 -18.79 -11.47 3.35
N PHE A 134 -18.00 -10.63 4.01
CA PHE A 134 -17.33 -9.49 3.40
C PHE A 134 -15.83 -9.54 3.73
N LEU A 135 -15.01 -9.71 2.69
CA LEU A 135 -13.57 -9.60 2.76
C LEU A 135 -13.13 -8.23 2.24
N HIS A 136 -12.84 -7.33 3.17
CA HIS A 136 -12.31 -6.00 2.91
C HIS A 136 -10.78 -6.07 2.85
N CYS A 137 -10.19 -6.28 1.66
CA CYS A 137 -8.73 -6.42 1.54
C CYS A 137 -7.98 -5.13 1.82
N ASN A 138 -8.60 -3.99 1.54
CA ASN A 138 -7.93 -2.69 1.52
C ASN A 138 -6.60 -2.77 0.74
N ASP A 139 -5.52 -2.27 1.32
CA ASP A 139 -4.16 -2.27 0.77
C ASP A 139 -3.47 -3.65 0.88
N ALA A 140 -4.00 -4.55 1.73
CA ALA A 140 -3.34 -5.82 2.04
C ALA A 140 -3.29 -6.77 0.84
N ARG A 141 -2.07 -7.20 0.52
CA ARG A 141 -1.77 -8.23 -0.49
C ARG A 141 -1.92 -9.61 0.12
N LEU A 142 -3.14 -10.12 0.06
CA LEU A 142 -3.43 -11.48 0.50
C LEU A 142 -2.91 -12.52 -0.48
N THR A 143 -2.35 -13.60 0.06
CA THR A 143 -2.09 -14.82 -0.70
C THR A 143 -3.39 -15.55 -1.01
N ILE A 144 -3.38 -16.44 -2.00
CA ILE A 144 -4.53 -17.31 -2.26
C ILE A 144 -4.87 -18.20 -1.05
N GLY A 145 -3.86 -18.60 -0.27
CA GLY A 145 -4.05 -19.42 0.92
C GLY A 145 -4.85 -18.69 1.97
N GLN A 146 -4.54 -17.40 2.19
CA GLN A 146 -5.31 -16.52 3.07
C GLN A 146 -6.74 -16.32 2.53
N ALA A 147 -6.92 -16.03 1.25
CA ALA A 147 -8.26 -15.86 0.68
C ALA A 147 -9.11 -17.16 0.76
N ARG A 148 -8.53 -18.33 0.48
CA ARG A 148 -9.21 -19.63 0.62
C ARG A 148 -9.57 -19.93 2.07
N ARG A 149 -8.65 -19.65 3.01
CA ARG A 149 -8.96 -19.78 4.43
C ARG A 149 -10.10 -18.85 4.84
N ALA A 150 -10.10 -17.59 4.39
CA ALA A 150 -11.20 -16.65 4.65
C ALA A 150 -12.56 -17.21 4.18
N ALA A 151 -12.62 -17.81 2.99
CA ALA A 151 -13.82 -18.48 2.51
C ALA A 151 -14.23 -19.66 3.40
N ILE A 152 -13.30 -20.52 3.82
CA ILE A 152 -13.57 -21.66 4.73
C ILE A 152 -14.15 -21.17 6.07
N GLU A 153 -13.56 -20.11 6.65
CA GLU A 153 -14.03 -19.52 7.91
C GLU A 153 -15.47 -18.98 7.82
N CYS A 154 -15.93 -18.65 6.60
CA CYS A 154 -17.27 -18.13 6.29
C CYS A 154 -18.24 -19.19 5.72
N GLY A 155 -17.92 -20.49 5.83
CA GLY A 155 -18.79 -21.56 5.33
C GLY A 155 -18.56 -21.95 3.88
N GLY A 156 -17.39 -21.61 3.32
CA GLY A 156 -16.91 -22.07 2.02
C GLY A 156 -17.03 -21.05 0.87
N LYS A 157 -17.48 -19.82 1.14
CA LYS A 157 -17.60 -18.76 0.12
C LYS A 157 -17.28 -17.37 0.67
N ILE A 158 -17.03 -16.45 -0.26
CA ILE A 158 -16.92 -15.00 -0.01
C ILE A 158 -17.99 -14.31 -0.86
N ASP A 159 -18.93 -13.60 -0.23
CA ASP A 159 -20.01 -12.93 -0.95
C ASP A 159 -19.55 -11.62 -1.58
N LEU A 160 -18.77 -10.81 -0.83
CA LEU A 160 -18.15 -9.59 -1.32
C LEU A 160 -16.65 -9.60 -1.01
N MET A 161 -15.83 -9.33 -2.01
CA MET A 161 -14.40 -9.09 -1.85
C MET A 161 -14.05 -7.70 -2.40
N ALA A 162 -13.70 -6.77 -1.51
CA ALA A 162 -13.23 -5.45 -1.92
C ALA A 162 -11.69 -5.45 -2.03
N VAL A 163 -11.16 -5.00 -3.17
CA VAL A 163 -9.72 -5.09 -3.51
C VAL A 163 -9.17 -3.76 -4.02
N GLN A 164 -7.99 -3.37 -3.57
CA GLN A 164 -7.30 -2.19 -4.09
C GLN A 164 -6.69 -2.48 -5.46
N MET A 165 -7.06 -1.69 -6.47
CA MET A 165 -6.49 -1.79 -7.82
C MET A 165 -5.72 -0.53 -8.27
N SER A 166 -5.84 0.57 -7.53
CA SER A 166 -4.98 1.74 -7.67
C SER A 166 -3.97 1.73 -6.53
N GLY A 167 -2.68 1.60 -6.84
CA GLY A 167 -1.66 1.55 -5.80
C GLY A 167 -1.31 2.93 -5.23
N ALA A 168 -0.96 2.96 -3.96
CA ALA A 168 -0.28 4.08 -3.28
C ALA A 168 1.21 4.07 -3.63
N SER A 169 1.72 5.06 -4.39
CA SER A 169 3.17 5.10 -4.64
C SER A 169 3.70 6.45 -5.10
N TRP A 170 4.86 6.83 -4.55
CA TRP A 170 5.66 7.95 -5.06
C TRP A 170 6.64 7.53 -6.18
N HIS A 171 6.92 6.23 -6.33
CA HIS A 171 7.74 5.71 -7.43
C HIS A 171 6.86 5.27 -8.61
N PRO A 172 7.10 5.73 -9.85
CA PRO A 172 8.25 6.53 -10.29
C PRO A 172 8.03 8.05 -10.25
N ILE A 173 6.83 8.52 -9.91
CA ILE A 173 6.36 9.91 -10.08
C ILE A 173 7.28 10.97 -9.47
N ARG A 174 7.96 10.65 -8.36
CA ARG A 174 8.86 11.56 -7.65
C ARG A 174 10.33 11.30 -7.91
N TYR A 175 10.65 10.31 -8.74
CA TYR A 175 12.02 10.02 -9.13
C TYR A 175 12.42 10.83 -10.36
N GLU A 176 13.69 11.23 -10.39
CA GLU A 176 14.31 11.94 -11.53
C GLU A 176 14.53 11.01 -12.73
N TYR A 177 13.43 10.58 -13.36
CA TYR A 177 13.44 9.82 -14.61
C TYR A 177 13.10 10.72 -15.81
N GLY A 178 13.62 10.35 -16.98
CA GLY A 178 13.10 10.88 -18.24
C GLY A 178 11.64 10.49 -18.46
N GLU A 179 10.88 11.29 -19.22
CA GLU A 179 9.44 11.09 -19.38
C GLU A 179 9.07 9.70 -19.94
N GLU A 180 9.81 9.21 -20.94
CA GLU A 180 9.60 7.88 -21.53
C GLU A 180 9.75 6.76 -20.48
N GLU A 181 10.81 6.83 -19.67
CA GLU A 181 11.09 5.83 -18.64
C GLU A 181 10.06 5.88 -17.51
N MET A 182 9.65 7.09 -17.10
CA MET A 182 8.62 7.28 -16.10
C MET A 182 7.27 6.69 -16.54
N LEU A 183 6.87 6.91 -17.81
CA LEU A 183 5.66 6.32 -18.39
C LEU A 183 5.76 4.79 -18.47
N ARG A 184 6.92 4.26 -18.89
CA ARG A 184 7.16 2.81 -18.97
C ARG A 184 7.03 2.14 -17.61
N ILE A 185 7.70 2.67 -16.58
CA ILE A 185 7.64 2.14 -15.21
C ILE A 185 6.22 2.24 -14.66
N SER A 186 5.54 3.38 -14.88
CA SER A 186 4.16 3.60 -14.41
C SER A 186 3.18 2.58 -15.01
N ALA A 187 3.24 2.38 -16.32
CA ALA A 187 2.41 1.39 -17.02
C ALA A 187 2.72 -0.04 -16.55
N ALA A 188 4.01 -0.37 -16.35
CA ALA A 188 4.41 -1.67 -15.85
C ALA A 188 3.91 -1.95 -14.42
N LYS A 189 3.96 -0.97 -13.51
CA LYS A 189 3.43 -1.09 -12.14
C LYS A 189 1.91 -1.25 -12.14
N ARG A 190 1.21 -0.45 -12.94
CA ARG A 190 -0.25 -0.55 -13.13
C ARG A 190 -0.64 -1.95 -13.60
N GLU A 191 -0.03 -2.42 -14.69
CA GLU A 191 -0.34 -3.75 -15.24
C GLU A 191 0.03 -4.87 -14.26
N GLY A 192 1.13 -4.74 -13.52
CA GLY A 192 1.54 -5.67 -12.48
C GLY A 192 0.47 -5.83 -11.39
N LYS A 193 -0.03 -4.72 -10.83
CA LYS A 193 -1.11 -4.71 -9.82
C LYS A 193 -2.39 -5.31 -10.40
N PHE A 194 -2.79 -4.92 -11.60
CA PHE A 194 -3.96 -5.46 -12.29
C PHE A 194 -3.87 -6.98 -12.48
N LYS A 195 -2.73 -7.50 -12.95
CA LYS A 195 -2.49 -8.95 -13.08
C LYS A 195 -2.54 -9.67 -11.74
N LEU A 196 -1.90 -9.13 -10.70
CA LEU A 196 -1.86 -9.74 -9.37
C LEU A 196 -3.28 -9.85 -8.78
N VAL A 197 -4.00 -8.73 -8.73
CA VAL A 197 -5.34 -8.66 -8.13
C VAL A 197 -6.34 -9.51 -8.92
N SER A 198 -6.31 -9.45 -10.26
CA SER A 198 -7.23 -10.25 -11.08
C SER A 198 -6.99 -11.77 -10.92
N ARG A 199 -5.74 -12.21 -10.76
CA ARG A 199 -5.43 -13.61 -10.43
C ARG A 199 -5.98 -14.00 -9.06
N LEU A 200 -5.77 -13.15 -8.04
CA LEU A 200 -6.28 -13.40 -6.69
C LEU A 200 -7.82 -13.52 -6.71
N VAL A 201 -8.52 -12.55 -7.31
CA VAL A 201 -9.99 -12.56 -7.41
C VAL A 201 -10.49 -13.78 -8.18
N LYS A 202 -9.86 -14.11 -9.31
CA LYS A 202 -10.23 -15.28 -10.11
C LYS A 202 -10.10 -16.60 -9.33
N LEU A 203 -9.05 -16.74 -8.52
CA LEU A 203 -8.78 -17.96 -7.76
C LEU A 203 -9.57 -18.03 -6.44
N ALA A 204 -9.83 -16.88 -5.81
CA ALA A 204 -10.66 -16.78 -4.61
C ALA A 204 -12.15 -16.95 -4.94
N ALA A 205 -12.54 -16.59 -6.17
CA ALA A 205 -13.87 -16.72 -6.73
C ALA A 205 -14.99 -16.19 -5.81
N PRO A 206 -14.93 -14.92 -5.36
CA PRO A 206 -16.03 -14.32 -4.60
C PRO A 206 -17.27 -14.18 -5.50
N GLU A 207 -18.45 -14.05 -4.91
CA GLU A 207 -19.67 -13.77 -5.70
C GLU A 207 -19.59 -12.39 -6.34
N VAL A 208 -19.17 -11.38 -5.57
CA VAL A 208 -18.96 -10.01 -6.02
C VAL A 208 -17.54 -9.55 -5.70
N ALA A 209 -16.84 -8.98 -6.68
CA ALA A 209 -15.58 -8.27 -6.49
C ALA A 209 -15.79 -6.75 -6.68
N LEU A 210 -15.28 -5.96 -5.74
CA LEU A 210 -15.37 -4.51 -5.77
C LEU A 210 -13.96 -3.88 -5.79
N PRO A 211 -13.52 -3.30 -6.92
CA PRO A 211 -12.40 -2.37 -6.91
C PRO A 211 -12.70 -1.17 -6.01
N PHE A 212 -11.81 -0.88 -5.06
CA PHE A 212 -11.95 0.25 -4.13
C PHE A 212 -10.59 0.73 -3.61
N ALA A 213 -10.57 1.51 -2.52
CA ALA A 213 -9.35 2.02 -1.86
C ALA A 213 -8.43 2.80 -2.84
N GLY A 214 -9.07 3.65 -3.64
CA GLY A 214 -8.41 4.47 -4.64
C GLY A 214 -9.24 4.63 -5.91
N PRO A 215 -8.81 5.53 -6.81
CA PRO A 215 -7.64 6.39 -6.63
C PRO A 215 -7.93 7.56 -5.68
N MET A 216 -6.89 8.30 -5.33
CA MET A 216 -6.96 9.63 -4.73
C MET A 216 -6.89 10.71 -5.82
N CYS A 217 -7.19 11.96 -5.46
CA CYS A 217 -6.87 13.13 -6.27
C CYS A 217 -6.06 14.16 -5.49
N PHE A 218 -5.38 15.07 -6.20
CA PHE A 218 -4.53 16.11 -5.64
C PHE A 218 -5.18 17.46 -5.83
N LEU A 219 -5.59 18.13 -4.74
CA LEU A 219 -6.30 19.41 -4.84
C LEU A 219 -5.41 20.61 -4.54
N ASP A 220 -4.33 20.41 -3.79
CA ASP A 220 -3.31 21.43 -3.52
C ASP A 220 -2.68 21.94 -4.84
N PRO A 221 -2.66 23.27 -5.09
CA PRO A 221 -2.02 23.85 -6.27
C PRO A 221 -0.59 23.35 -6.55
N GLU A 222 0.22 23.06 -5.53
CA GLU A 222 1.59 22.54 -5.68
C GLU A 222 1.62 21.10 -6.23
N LEU A 223 0.52 20.37 -6.07
CA LEU A 223 0.42 18.93 -6.33
C LEU A 223 -0.57 18.59 -7.45
N GLN A 224 -1.41 19.53 -7.88
CA GLN A 224 -2.43 19.34 -8.93
C GLN A 224 -1.88 18.75 -10.23
N GLN A 225 -0.63 19.04 -10.57
CA GLN A 225 0.08 18.46 -11.71
C GLN A 225 0.12 16.92 -11.70
N PHE A 226 0.07 16.27 -10.52
CA PHE A 226 0.06 14.81 -10.40
C PHE A 226 -1.28 14.18 -10.77
N ASN A 227 -2.36 14.95 -10.88
CA ASN A 227 -3.62 14.44 -11.41
C ASN A 227 -3.47 13.94 -12.86
N ARG A 228 -2.42 14.32 -13.60
CA ARG A 228 -2.12 13.73 -14.91
C ARG A 228 -2.04 12.20 -14.86
N TRP A 229 -1.58 11.61 -13.74
CA TRP A 229 -1.46 10.17 -13.56
C TRP A 229 -2.79 9.45 -13.26
N LEU A 230 -3.79 10.20 -12.85
CA LEU A 230 -5.18 9.76 -12.73
C LEU A 230 -5.94 9.92 -14.05
N LEU A 231 -5.68 11.02 -14.77
CA LEU A 231 -6.34 11.36 -16.03
C LEU A 231 -5.82 10.55 -17.23
N ASP A 232 -4.55 10.15 -17.20
CA ASP A 232 -3.96 9.33 -18.27
C ASP A 232 -4.55 7.90 -18.23
N PRO A 233 -5.08 7.38 -19.36
CA PRO A 233 -5.60 6.02 -19.43
C PRO A 233 -4.60 4.93 -18.99
N ASN A 234 -3.30 5.18 -19.15
CA ASN A 234 -2.20 4.31 -18.76
C ASN A 234 -1.45 4.82 -17.52
N GLY A 235 -1.95 5.88 -16.88
CA GLY A 235 -1.37 6.44 -15.67
C GLY A 235 -1.38 5.46 -14.49
N ILE A 236 -0.48 5.65 -13.54
CA ILE A 236 -0.28 4.71 -12.43
C ILE A 236 -1.48 4.66 -11.44
N PHE A 237 -2.39 5.65 -11.49
CA PHE A 237 -3.58 5.72 -10.63
C PHE A 237 -4.87 5.44 -11.40
N PRO A 238 -5.18 4.16 -11.73
CA PRO A 238 -6.41 3.80 -12.40
C PRO A 238 -7.65 4.21 -11.60
N ASN A 239 -8.66 4.76 -12.27
CA ASN A 239 -9.96 4.98 -11.65
C ASN A 239 -10.75 3.66 -11.49
N GLN A 240 -11.82 3.68 -10.67
CA GLN A 240 -12.60 2.49 -10.38
C GLN A 240 -13.21 1.86 -11.65
N SER A 241 -13.60 2.68 -12.64
CA SER A 241 -14.16 2.17 -13.91
C SER A 241 -13.13 1.37 -14.72
N GLN A 242 -11.88 1.84 -14.79
CA GLN A 242 -10.81 1.12 -15.48
C GLN A 242 -10.46 -0.18 -14.76
N ALA A 243 -10.41 -0.15 -13.43
CA ALA A 243 -10.16 -1.33 -12.61
C ALA A 243 -11.27 -2.39 -12.78
N ALA A 244 -12.54 -1.97 -12.74
CA ALA A 244 -13.69 -2.84 -12.94
C ALA A 244 -13.68 -3.49 -14.33
N ALA A 245 -13.50 -2.70 -15.39
CA ALA A 245 -13.44 -3.21 -16.76
C ALA A 245 -12.29 -4.23 -16.94
N TYR A 246 -11.13 -4.00 -16.32
CA TYR A 246 -10.04 -4.97 -16.35
C TYR A 246 -10.42 -6.28 -15.63
N LEU A 247 -11.01 -6.21 -14.43
CA LEU A 247 -11.44 -7.42 -13.70
C LEU A 247 -12.49 -8.20 -14.46
N GLU A 248 -13.50 -7.55 -15.03
CA GLU A 248 -14.56 -8.20 -15.80
C GLU A 248 -13.97 -9.04 -16.95
N SER A 249 -12.97 -8.49 -17.64
CA SER A 249 -12.29 -9.18 -18.74
C SER A 249 -11.46 -10.39 -18.30
N ARG A 250 -11.03 -10.46 -17.03
CA ARG A 250 -10.11 -11.49 -16.51
C ARG A 250 -10.76 -12.51 -15.58
N ALA A 251 -11.89 -12.16 -14.96
CA ALA A 251 -12.65 -12.98 -14.03
C ALA A 251 -14.14 -13.06 -14.46
N PRO A 252 -14.45 -13.65 -15.63
CA PRO A 252 -15.80 -13.62 -16.22
C PRO A 252 -16.88 -14.35 -15.41
N HIS A 253 -16.49 -15.10 -14.37
CA HIS A 253 -17.41 -15.82 -13.48
C HIS A 253 -17.67 -15.08 -12.16
N VAL A 254 -17.01 -13.94 -11.94
CA VAL A 254 -17.19 -13.09 -10.76
C VAL A 254 -18.00 -11.87 -11.18
N GLN A 255 -19.02 -11.50 -10.41
CA GLN A 255 -19.72 -10.24 -10.64
C GLN A 255 -18.78 -9.11 -10.22
N VAL A 256 -18.47 -8.19 -11.11
CA VAL A 256 -17.65 -7.02 -10.78
C VAL A 256 -18.56 -5.83 -10.50
N ALA A 257 -18.34 -5.18 -9.36
CA ALA A 257 -19.06 -4.00 -8.93
C ALA A 257 -18.27 -2.72 -9.25
N ASN A 258 -19.00 -1.63 -9.45
CA ASN A 258 -18.46 -0.27 -9.49
C ASN A 258 -19.44 0.63 -8.72
N TRP A 259 -19.13 0.86 -7.45
CA TRP A 259 -19.98 1.58 -6.50
C TRP A 259 -19.43 2.98 -6.24
N MET A 260 -20.34 3.94 -6.07
CA MET A 260 -20.02 5.33 -5.78
C MET A 260 -20.26 5.65 -4.30
N PRO A 261 -19.59 6.66 -3.72
CA PRO A 261 -19.82 7.05 -2.32
C PRO A 261 -21.30 7.34 -2.04
N GLY A 262 -21.93 6.59 -1.14
CA GLY A 262 -23.35 6.72 -0.81
C GLY A 262 -24.26 5.65 -1.42
N ASP A 263 -23.78 4.90 -2.42
CA ASP A 263 -24.48 3.70 -2.91
C ASP A 263 -24.70 2.70 -1.75
N ARG A 264 -25.84 2.00 -1.78
CA ARG A 264 -26.20 0.99 -0.76
C ARG A 264 -26.44 -0.35 -1.43
N TYR A 265 -25.79 -1.40 -0.92
CA TYR A 265 -25.93 -2.75 -1.46
C TYR A 265 -26.39 -3.72 -0.38
N ASP A 266 -27.52 -4.38 -0.62
CA ASP A 266 -28.01 -5.47 0.22
C ASP A 266 -27.43 -6.79 -0.29
N MET A 267 -26.59 -7.42 0.53
CA MET A 267 -25.91 -8.68 0.20
C MET A 267 -26.87 -9.85 0.02
N LEU A 268 -27.98 -9.90 0.76
CA LEU A 268 -28.92 -11.02 0.75
C LEU A 268 -29.89 -10.92 -0.43
N SER A 269 -30.45 -9.73 -0.66
CA SER A 269 -31.35 -9.51 -1.80
C SER A 269 -30.62 -9.21 -3.12
N ARG A 270 -29.31 -8.93 -3.04
CA ARG A 270 -28.44 -8.55 -4.16
C ARG A 270 -28.94 -7.29 -4.87
N HIS A 271 -29.51 -6.37 -4.10
CA HIS A 271 -30.06 -5.12 -4.60
C HIS A 271 -29.09 -3.96 -4.37
N LEU A 272 -28.77 -3.24 -5.45
CA LEU A 272 -28.01 -2.00 -5.40
C LEU A 272 -28.96 -0.80 -5.52
N GLU A 273 -29.01 0.02 -4.48
CA GLU A 273 -29.62 1.34 -4.50
C GLU A 273 -28.52 2.38 -4.79
N ARG A 274 -28.64 3.05 -5.94
CA ARG A 274 -27.70 4.10 -6.37
C ARG A 274 -28.00 5.41 -5.66
N ASP A 275 -26.96 6.10 -5.20
CA ASP A 275 -27.10 7.45 -4.67
C ASP A 275 -27.38 8.43 -5.84
N PRO A 276 -28.52 9.16 -5.82
CA PRO A 276 -28.88 10.09 -6.88
C PRO A 276 -27.87 11.25 -7.06
N HIS A 277 -26.99 11.51 -6.09
CA HIS A 277 -25.90 12.48 -6.20
C HIS A 277 -25.02 12.23 -7.44
N TRP A 278 -24.81 10.97 -7.80
CA TRP A 278 -23.89 10.58 -8.88
C TRP A 278 -24.55 10.45 -10.25
N ARG A 279 -25.82 10.85 -10.40
CA ARG A 279 -26.57 10.70 -11.66
C ARG A 279 -25.85 11.33 -12.87
N ASP A 280 -25.23 12.48 -12.66
CA ASP A 280 -24.59 13.28 -13.72
C ASP A 280 -23.05 13.15 -13.73
N PHE A 281 -22.49 12.27 -12.90
CA PHE A 281 -21.05 12.05 -12.84
C PHE A 281 -20.57 11.13 -13.97
N SER A 282 -19.41 11.46 -14.56
CA SER A 282 -18.73 10.61 -15.53
C SER A 282 -17.22 10.67 -15.36
N TYR A 283 -16.56 9.52 -15.49
CA TYR A 283 -15.11 9.41 -15.55
C TYR A 283 -14.50 10.02 -16.83
N ASP A 284 -15.31 10.43 -17.81
CA ASP A 284 -14.82 11.15 -19.00
C ASP A 284 -14.57 12.65 -18.71
N HIS A 285 -15.19 13.20 -17.66
CA HIS A 285 -15.12 14.62 -17.29
C HIS A 285 -14.31 14.86 -16.00
N MET A 286 -13.36 13.97 -15.67
CA MET A 286 -12.60 14.02 -14.42
C MET A 286 -11.80 15.33 -14.25
N ALA A 287 -11.22 15.88 -15.32
CA ALA A 287 -10.44 17.11 -15.22
C ALA A 287 -11.29 18.30 -14.72
N GLU A 288 -12.48 18.47 -15.30
CA GLU A 288 -13.44 19.51 -14.90
C GLU A 288 -13.94 19.28 -13.47
N TYR A 289 -14.22 18.02 -13.11
CA TYR A 289 -14.64 17.65 -11.76
C TYR A 289 -13.56 17.96 -10.71
N ILE A 290 -12.30 17.61 -10.97
CA ILE A 290 -11.18 17.88 -10.05
C ILE A 290 -10.96 19.38 -9.88
N GLU A 291 -11.08 20.17 -10.95
CA GLU A 291 -10.97 21.63 -10.87
C GLU A 291 -12.09 22.24 -10.00
N TRP A 292 -13.34 21.80 -10.20
CA TRP A 292 -14.46 22.18 -9.35
C TRP A 292 -14.20 21.78 -7.89
N TYR A 293 -13.71 20.56 -7.66
CA TYR A 293 -13.47 20.04 -6.33
C TYR A 293 -12.36 20.80 -5.60
N ALA A 294 -11.27 21.14 -6.29
CA ALA A 294 -10.19 21.95 -5.74
C ALA A 294 -10.69 23.35 -5.33
N LYS A 295 -11.56 23.98 -6.13
CA LYS A 295 -12.21 25.26 -5.77
C LYS A 295 -13.09 25.11 -4.53
N ALA A 296 -13.88 24.04 -4.46
CA ALA A 296 -14.74 23.77 -3.30
C ALA A 296 -13.94 23.54 -2.00
N ARG A 297 -12.73 22.97 -2.09
CA ARG A 297 -11.84 22.67 -0.95
C ARG A 297 -10.75 23.70 -0.70
N GLN A 298 -10.72 24.81 -1.44
CA GLN A 298 -9.66 25.82 -1.35
C GLN A 298 -9.41 26.31 0.08
N ARG A 299 -10.49 26.54 0.86
CA ARG A 299 -10.36 26.97 2.26
C ARG A 299 -9.64 25.93 3.10
N SER A 300 -10.07 24.67 3.05
CA SER A 300 -9.51 23.57 3.83
C SER A 300 -8.05 23.32 3.45
N ILE A 301 -7.69 23.44 2.16
CA ILE A 301 -6.31 23.31 1.67
C ILE A 301 -5.41 24.39 2.29
N ILE A 302 -5.83 25.66 2.26
CA ILE A 302 -5.06 26.76 2.84
C ILE A 302 -4.92 26.60 4.37
N GLU A 303 -5.97 26.14 5.04
CA GLU A 303 -5.93 25.87 6.48
C GLU A 303 -4.97 24.71 6.81
N THR A 304 -4.97 23.63 6.03
CA THR A 304 -4.02 22.51 6.18
C THR A 304 -2.58 22.97 5.96
N GLU A 305 -2.30 23.70 4.87
CA GLU A 305 -0.95 24.20 4.56
C GLU A 305 -0.40 25.07 5.70
N ARG A 306 -1.22 25.98 6.24
CA ARG A 306 -0.85 26.85 7.38
C ARG A 306 -0.61 26.08 8.68
N GLY A 307 -1.13 24.87 8.80
CA GLY A 307 -0.89 23.98 9.95
C GLY A 307 0.56 23.49 10.01
N TYR A 308 1.30 23.51 8.90
CA TYR A 308 2.70 23.12 8.84
C TYR A 308 3.59 24.36 8.90
N ALA A 309 4.10 24.66 10.08
CA ALA A 309 4.93 25.84 10.32
C ALA A 309 6.34 25.69 9.72
N GLU A 310 6.94 26.82 9.35
CA GLU A 310 8.35 26.88 8.98
C GLU A 310 9.24 26.54 10.20
N PRO A 311 10.21 25.62 10.07
CA PRO A 311 11.09 25.25 11.17
C PRO A 311 12.19 26.29 11.40
N GLY A 312 12.74 26.30 12.61
CA GLY A 312 13.95 27.06 12.92
C GLY A 312 15.24 26.26 12.68
N PRO A 313 16.41 26.87 12.96
CA PRO A 313 17.72 26.24 12.74
C PRO A 313 17.94 24.95 13.56
N GLU A 314 17.18 24.74 14.64
CA GLU A 314 17.20 23.52 15.45
C GLU A 314 16.86 22.24 14.67
N LEU A 315 16.23 22.36 13.49
CA LEU A 315 15.97 21.22 12.61
C LEU A 315 17.26 20.47 12.26
N ALA A 316 18.39 21.17 12.10
CA ALA A 316 19.66 20.55 11.75
C ALA A 316 20.18 19.63 12.86
N ASP A 317 20.12 20.09 14.12
CA ASP A 317 20.53 19.30 15.27
C ASP A 317 19.57 18.11 15.50
N ALA A 318 18.26 18.36 15.38
CA ALA A 318 17.25 17.31 15.49
C ALA A 318 17.40 16.23 14.39
N PHE A 319 17.78 16.63 13.18
CA PHE A 319 18.06 15.72 12.07
C PHE A 319 19.25 14.80 12.38
N VAL A 320 20.33 15.35 12.93
CA VAL A 320 21.51 14.57 13.36
C VAL A 320 21.10 13.52 14.40
N GLU A 321 20.40 13.94 15.45
CA GLU A 321 19.94 13.03 16.50
C GLU A 321 18.99 11.95 15.97
N HIS A 322 18.07 12.33 15.07
CA HIS A 322 17.10 11.42 14.46
C HIS A 322 17.79 10.27 13.73
N PHE A 323 18.77 10.57 12.88
CA PHE A 323 19.48 9.53 12.12
C PHE A 323 20.46 8.71 12.97
N HIS A 324 21.02 9.28 14.04
CA HIS A 324 21.76 8.49 15.02
C HIS A 324 20.86 7.47 15.71
N ARG A 325 19.66 7.88 16.17
CA ARG A 325 18.68 6.96 16.76
C ARG A 325 18.26 5.87 15.79
N LEU A 326 17.89 6.21 14.55
CA LEU A 326 17.54 5.23 13.52
C LEU A 326 18.69 4.24 13.27
N GLY A 327 19.92 4.74 13.22
CA GLY A 327 21.11 3.94 13.00
C GLY A 327 21.35 2.86 14.06
N GLU A 328 20.86 3.06 15.28
CA GLU A 328 21.03 2.13 16.41
C GLU A 328 19.97 1.04 16.47
N MET A 329 18.82 1.21 15.79
CA MET A 329 17.65 0.33 15.96
C MET A 329 17.85 -1.09 15.47
N SER A 330 18.55 -1.28 14.35
CA SER A 330 18.72 -2.61 13.73
C SER A 330 20.04 -2.75 12.97
N PRO A 331 20.99 -3.52 13.50
CA PRO A 331 22.19 -3.93 12.74
C PRO A 331 21.83 -4.66 11.44
N TYR A 332 20.76 -5.48 11.45
CA TYR A 332 20.30 -6.24 10.27
C TYR A 332 19.97 -5.35 9.08
N PHE A 333 19.21 -4.28 9.31
CA PHE A 333 18.89 -3.28 8.29
C PHE A 333 20.13 -2.49 7.90
N ARG A 334 20.91 -2.03 8.87
CA ARG A 334 22.10 -1.20 8.62
C ARG A 334 23.13 -1.91 7.73
N GLU A 335 23.37 -3.21 7.94
CA GLU A 335 24.23 -4.05 7.09
C GLU A 335 23.75 -4.12 5.64
N ARG A 336 22.44 -4.06 5.43
CA ARG A 336 21.79 -4.19 4.10
C ARG A 336 21.52 -2.85 3.44
N ILE A 337 21.59 -1.74 4.17
CA ILE A 337 21.54 -0.40 3.60
C ILE A 337 22.88 -0.09 2.92
N ASP A 338 23.98 -0.08 3.69
CA ASP A 338 25.35 0.20 3.24
C ASP A 338 25.46 1.24 2.11
N MET A 339 25.02 2.47 2.38
CA MET A 339 25.01 3.56 1.40
C MET A 339 25.05 4.93 2.05
N THR A 340 25.42 5.93 1.27
CA THR A 340 25.30 7.35 1.64
C THR A 340 24.04 7.94 1.00
N VAL A 341 23.20 8.55 1.83
CA VAL A 341 21.95 9.21 1.45
C VAL A 341 22.08 10.71 1.62
N ARG A 342 21.86 11.45 0.55
CA ARG A 342 21.91 12.92 0.46
C ARG A 342 20.51 13.49 0.67
N PHE A 343 20.38 14.46 1.58
CA PHE A 343 19.18 15.25 1.77
C PHE A 343 19.46 16.68 1.31
N GLU A 344 18.83 17.08 0.21
CA GLU A 344 18.81 18.46 -0.29
C GLU A 344 17.60 19.17 0.30
N ILE A 345 17.83 19.91 1.37
CA ILE A 345 16.78 20.64 2.11
C ILE A 345 16.63 22.05 1.52
N THR A 346 15.40 22.44 1.23
CA THR A 346 15.04 23.79 0.75
C THR A 346 14.08 24.48 1.72
N GLY A 347 13.75 25.75 1.48
CA GLY A 347 12.75 26.49 2.27
C GLY A 347 13.39 27.35 3.36
N GLN A 348 12.77 27.44 4.54
CA GLN A 348 13.28 28.29 5.62
C GLN A 348 14.64 27.82 6.16
N VAL A 349 14.86 26.50 6.23
CA VAL A 349 16.16 25.90 6.53
C VAL A 349 16.66 25.26 5.25
N GLU A 350 17.81 25.72 4.75
CA GLU A 350 18.42 25.16 3.54
C GLU A 350 19.69 24.39 3.90
N GLY A 351 19.97 23.32 3.14
CA GLY A 351 21.15 22.52 3.41
C GLY A 351 21.34 21.36 2.47
N ARG A 352 22.58 20.85 2.47
CA ARG A 352 22.95 19.61 1.82
C ARG A 352 23.52 18.70 2.89
N TRP A 353 22.72 17.76 3.36
CA TRP A 353 23.06 16.92 4.51
C TRP A 353 23.25 15.48 4.07
N ASP A 354 24.37 14.87 4.42
CA ASP A 354 24.68 13.49 4.07
C ASP A 354 24.51 12.59 5.29
N VAL A 355 23.79 11.47 5.10
CA VAL A 355 23.66 10.40 6.08
C VAL A 355 24.39 9.17 5.54
N ASP A 356 25.53 8.84 6.14
CA ASP A 356 26.33 7.69 5.77
C ASP A 356 25.95 6.47 6.61
N PHE A 357 25.16 5.56 6.03
CA PHE A 357 24.77 4.30 6.65
C PHE A 357 25.81 3.24 6.35
N ARG A 358 26.57 2.82 7.37
CA ARG A 358 27.55 1.73 7.26
C ARG A 358 27.29 0.64 8.30
N PRO A 359 27.71 -0.61 8.06
CA PRO A 359 27.57 -1.69 9.03
C PRO A 359 28.08 -1.31 10.44
N GLN A 360 29.15 -0.51 10.51
CA GLN A 360 29.77 -0.06 11.77
C GLN A 360 29.00 1.06 12.50
N GLY A 361 28.11 1.78 11.81
CA GLY A 361 27.34 2.88 12.41
C GLY A 361 26.85 3.89 11.37
N VAL A 362 26.08 4.87 11.86
CA VAL A 362 25.56 5.98 11.05
C VAL A 362 26.32 7.26 11.38
N LYS A 363 26.74 7.99 10.35
CA LYS A 363 27.32 9.34 10.48
C LYS A 363 26.47 10.34 9.73
N VAL A 364 26.31 11.52 10.30
CA VAL A 364 25.60 12.64 9.68
C VAL A 364 26.57 13.78 9.43
N ASP A 365 26.60 14.29 8.21
CA ASP A 365 27.40 15.44 7.80
C ASP A 365 26.51 16.53 7.21
N LEU A 366 26.28 17.59 7.99
CA LEU A 366 25.48 18.74 7.58
C LEU A 366 26.18 19.64 6.54
N GLY A 367 27.47 19.40 6.26
CA GLY A 367 28.23 20.08 5.20
C GLY A 367 28.10 19.43 3.82
N GLY A 368 27.56 18.21 3.74
CA GLY A 368 27.28 17.54 2.47
C GLY A 368 28.54 17.16 1.68
N SER A 369 29.61 16.78 2.39
CA SER A 369 30.95 16.57 1.83
C SER A 369 31.14 15.24 1.12
N ALA A 370 30.15 14.34 1.10
CA ALA A 370 30.30 13.05 0.44
C ALA A 370 30.50 13.22 -1.07
N SER A 371 31.58 12.61 -1.57
CA SER A 371 31.93 12.58 -3.00
C SER A 371 31.07 11.60 -3.79
N GLU A 372 30.62 10.52 -3.14
CA GLU A 372 29.76 9.50 -3.72
C GLU A 372 28.48 9.38 -2.89
N VAL A 373 27.35 9.36 -3.57
CA VAL A 373 26.01 9.26 -3.00
C VAL A 373 25.20 8.32 -3.85
N GLN A 374 24.57 7.35 -3.22
CA GLN A 374 23.77 6.34 -3.93
C GLN A 374 22.28 6.67 -3.94
N TYR A 375 21.83 7.57 -3.04
CA TYR A 375 20.43 7.95 -2.92
C TYR A 375 20.29 9.41 -2.52
N ARG A 376 19.31 10.11 -3.07
CA ARG A 376 18.99 11.49 -2.73
C ARG A 376 17.50 11.68 -2.47
N PHE A 377 17.20 12.43 -1.41
CA PHE A 377 15.92 13.09 -1.20
C PHE A 377 16.08 14.59 -1.36
N LYS A 378 15.16 15.23 -2.08
CA LYS A 378 14.98 16.69 -2.10
C LYS A 378 13.67 17.01 -1.40
N VAL A 379 13.67 17.90 -0.41
CA VAL A 379 12.46 18.17 0.39
C VAL A 379 12.51 19.57 0.97
N ASP A 380 11.35 20.23 1.05
CA ASP A 380 11.25 21.48 1.79
C ASP A 380 11.29 21.21 3.31
N SER A 381 12.07 22.01 4.02
CA SER A 381 12.22 21.95 5.48
C SER A 381 10.87 21.95 6.21
N ARG A 382 9.86 22.68 5.72
CA ARG A 382 8.50 22.69 6.26
C ARG A 382 7.86 21.30 6.28
N TRP A 383 8.07 20.51 5.23
CA TRP A 383 7.47 19.17 5.11
C TRP A 383 8.31 18.10 5.81
N LEU A 384 9.62 18.32 5.92
CA LEU A 384 10.53 17.41 6.64
C LEU A 384 10.41 17.54 8.16
N ALA A 385 10.21 18.74 8.68
CA ALA A 385 10.23 19.01 10.12
C ALA A 385 9.29 18.12 10.95
N PRO A 386 8.01 17.91 10.57
CA PRO A 386 7.10 17.03 11.29
C PRO A 386 7.62 15.57 11.41
N VAL A 387 8.40 15.10 10.43
CA VAL A 387 9.00 13.77 10.49
C VAL A 387 10.14 13.73 11.51
N ILE A 388 11.03 14.73 11.45
CA ILE A 388 12.22 14.80 12.31
C ILE A 388 11.85 15.05 13.79
N PHE A 389 10.78 15.80 14.03
CA PHE A 389 10.24 16.03 15.37
C PHE A 389 9.30 14.91 15.87
N GLY A 390 9.07 13.87 15.06
CA GLY A 390 8.28 12.69 15.45
C GLY A 390 6.77 12.92 15.51
N GLU A 391 6.28 13.92 14.80
CA GLU A 391 4.84 14.23 14.67
C GLU A 391 4.17 13.32 13.65
N ILE A 392 4.86 12.96 12.56
CA ILE A 392 4.39 12.05 11.51
C ILE A 392 5.45 10.99 11.16
N ALA A 393 5.05 9.91 10.47
CA ALA A 393 5.99 8.91 9.97
C ALA A 393 6.71 9.39 8.70
N TRP A 394 7.84 8.77 8.35
CA TRP A 394 8.47 8.98 7.04
C TRP A 394 7.58 8.60 5.88
N GLU A 395 6.81 7.51 6.03
CA GLU A 395 5.88 7.07 4.99
C GLU A 395 4.81 8.13 4.70
N ASP A 396 4.39 8.90 5.70
CA ASP A 396 3.44 9.99 5.51
C ASP A 396 4.01 11.09 4.60
N LEU A 397 5.29 11.44 4.79
CA LEU A 397 6.01 12.36 3.92
C LEU A 397 6.24 11.77 2.53
N PHE A 398 6.53 10.48 2.41
CA PHE A 398 6.73 9.84 1.11
C PHE A 398 5.45 9.82 0.28
N LEU A 399 4.32 9.48 0.89
CA LEU A 399 3.01 9.47 0.24
C LEU A 399 2.47 10.87 -0.03
N SER A 400 2.95 11.91 0.68
CA SER A 400 2.60 13.30 0.39
C SER A 400 3.01 13.78 -1.02
N LEU A 401 3.93 13.07 -1.68
CA LEU A 401 4.55 13.48 -2.95
C LEU A 401 5.31 14.82 -2.90
N ARG A 402 5.56 15.37 -1.71
CA ARG A 402 6.30 16.63 -1.50
C ARG A 402 7.83 16.47 -1.47
N ILE A 403 8.31 15.27 -1.81
CA ILE A 403 9.72 14.94 -1.95
C ILE A 403 10.12 14.83 -3.42
N GLY A 404 11.39 15.01 -3.75
CA GLY A 404 12.03 14.47 -4.96
C GLY A 404 12.98 13.35 -4.58
N CYS A 405 13.11 12.35 -5.44
CA CYS A 405 13.96 11.17 -5.25
C CYS A 405 14.93 11.02 -6.41
N TRP A 406 16.13 10.54 -6.11
CA TRP A 406 17.09 10.07 -7.10
C TRP A 406 17.92 8.95 -6.51
N ARG A 407 18.41 8.03 -7.34
CA ARG A 407 19.35 6.98 -6.94
C ARG A 407 20.25 6.55 -8.08
N ASP A 408 21.47 6.15 -7.74
CA ASP A 408 22.44 5.57 -8.66
C ASP A 408 23.35 4.58 -7.90
N PRO A 409 23.44 3.29 -8.30
CA PRO A 409 22.68 2.66 -9.39
C PRO A 409 21.17 2.66 -9.11
N ASP A 410 20.35 2.49 -10.15
CA ASP A 410 18.89 2.40 -10.08
C ASP A 410 18.42 1.07 -9.46
N ILE A 411 18.87 0.78 -8.24
CA ILE A 411 18.60 -0.43 -7.47
C ILE A 411 17.82 -0.04 -6.23
N TYR A 412 16.64 -0.62 -6.07
CA TYR A 412 15.81 -0.37 -4.90
C TYR A 412 16.41 -1.01 -3.63
N ASN A 413 16.50 -0.22 -2.56
CA ASN A 413 16.91 -0.72 -1.26
C ASN A 413 15.74 -0.66 -0.29
N ASP A 414 15.05 -1.79 -0.17
CA ASP A 414 13.87 -1.91 0.70
C ASP A 414 14.23 -1.77 2.18
N TYR A 415 15.49 -2.00 2.56
CA TYR A 415 15.96 -1.80 3.93
C TYR A 415 16.14 -0.31 4.27
N LEU A 416 16.52 0.54 3.32
CA LEU A 416 16.55 1.98 3.57
C LEU A 416 15.13 2.49 3.81
N ILE A 417 14.21 2.17 2.90
CA ILE A 417 12.82 2.61 3.00
C ILE A 417 12.13 1.97 4.19
N GLY A 418 12.36 0.67 4.44
CA GLY A 418 11.83 -0.07 5.58
C GLY A 418 12.32 0.46 6.93
N LEU A 419 13.60 0.86 7.04
CA LEU A 419 14.11 1.50 8.25
C LEU A 419 13.41 2.83 8.53
N LEU A 420 13.21 3.66 7.49
CA LEU A 420 12.54 4.95 7.59
C LEU A 420 11.04 4.78 7.90
N LYS A 421 10.37 3.83 7.23
CA LYS A 421 8.95 3.52 7.39
C LYS A 421 8.64 3.02 8.80
N HIS A 422 9.36 2.00 9.26
CA HIS A 422 9.00 1.27 10.48
C HIS A 422 9.62 1.84 11.73
N ALA A 423 10.69 2.64 11.62
CA ALA A 423 11.36 3.47 12.65
C ALA A 423 11.27 3.02 14.12
N GLU A 424 11.17 1.72 14.39
CA GLU A 424 10.90 1.12 15.69
C GLU A 424 11.54 -0.26 15.83
N PRO A 425 12.21 -0.57 16.96
CA PRO A 425 12.92 -1.83 17.15
C PRO A 425 12.06 -3.09 16.97
N GLU A 426 10.83 -3.09 17.49
CA GLU A 426 9.93 -4.24 17.48
C GLU A 426 9.50 -4.61 16.05
N ALA A 427 9.18 -3.61 15.22
CA ALA A 427 8.81 -3.79 13.82
C ALA A 427 10.00 -4.33 13.01
N LEU A 428 11.17 -3.69 13.15
CA LEU A 428 12.40 -4.12 12.45
C LEU A 428 12.85 -5.53 12.87
N SER A 429 12.71 -5.86 14.16
CA SER A 429 13.00 -7.21 14.67
C SER A 429 12.01 -8.25 14.14
N ALA A 430 10.73 -7.90 13.98
CA ALA A 430 9.74 -8.78 13.38
C ALA A 430 10.08 -9.07 11.91
N ILE A 431 10.53 -8.06 11.16
CA ILE A 431 11.03 -8.24 9.80
C ILE A 431 12.23 -9.17 9.79
N GLU A 432 13.29 -8.88 10.55
CA GLU A 432 14.47 -9.75 10.61
C GLU A 432 14.11 -11.21 10.95
N ARG A 433 13.25 -11.43 11.96
CA ARG A 433 12.80 -12.78 12.34
C ARG A 433 12.02 -13.46 11.22
N HIS A 434 11.13 -12.73 10.55
CA HIS A 434 10.40 -13.25 9.41
C HIS A 434 11.38 -13.65 8.31
N GLU A 435 12.28 -12.76 7.90
CA GLU A 435 13.20 -13.00 6.79
C GLU A 435 14.16 -14.16 7.04
N ARG A 436 14.74 -14.24 8.24
CA ARG A 436 15.63 -15.35 8.64
C ARG A 436 14.90 -16.68 8.85
N GLY A 437 13.59 -16.64 9.12
CA GLY A 437 12.76 -17.83 9.33
C GLY A 437 12.21 -18.45 8.05
N ARG A 438 12.39 -17.81 6.87
CA ARG A 438 11.90 -18.28 5.57
C ARG A 438 12.78 -19.40 5.00
N ASP A 439 12.66 -20.61 5.52
CA ASP A 439 13.08 -21.81 4.78
C ASP A 439 11.93 -22.83 4.76
N SER A 440 11.16 -22.83 3.66
CA SER A 440 10.10 -23.82 3.46
C SER A 440 10.62 -25.09 2.77
N GLY A 441 11.81 -25.08 2.18
CA GLY A 441 12.29 -26.12 1.25
C GLY A 441 11.42 -26.34 0.00
N GLU A 442 10.29 -25.61 -0.14
CA GLU A 442 9.36 -25.77 -1.25
C GLU A 442 9.94 -25.19 -2.53
N THR A 443 9.74 -25.91 -3.63
CA THR A 443 10.26 -25.55 -4.94
C THR A 443 9.17 -25.72 -6.00
N LEU A 444 9.26 -24.94 -7.08
CA LEU A 444 8.49 -25.15 -8.30
C LEU A 444 9.41 -25.26 -9.53
N GLU A 445 8.91 -25.85 -10.60
CA GLU A 445 9.56 -25.83 -11.90
C GLU A 445 8.91 -24.77 -12.79
N VAL A 446 9.74 -23.93 -13.41
CA VAL A 446 9.32 -22.89 -14.35
C VAL A 446 10.03 -23.08 -15.68
N THR A 447 9.29 -22.89 -16.77
CA THR A 447 9.83 -22.93 -18.14
C THR A 447 10.18 -21.51 -18.59
N ALA A 448 11.41 -21.34 -19.06
CA ALA A 448 11.93 -20.10 -19.61
C ALA A 448 12.61 -20.37 -20.99
N PRO A 449 12.89 -19.35 -21.81
CA PRO A 449 13.54 -19.53 -23.11
C PRO A 449 14.84 -20.37 -23.08
N GLY A 450 15.61 -20.29 -22.00
CA GLY A 450 16.87 -21.00 -21.78
C GLY A 450 16.74 -22.41 -21.20
N GLY A 451 15.51 -22.85 -20.88
CA GLY A 451 15.21 -24.19 -20.40
C GLY A 451 14.25 -24.24 -19.21
N VAL A 452 14.23 -25.37 -18.50
CA VAL A 452 13.42 -25.55 -17.29
C VAL A 452 14.30 -25.31 -16.07
N TYR A 453 13.80 -24.49 -15.14
CA TYR A 453 14.46 -24.12 -13.91
C TYR A 453 13.65 -24.62 -12.73
N LYS A 454 14.32 -25.24 -11.76
CA LYS A 454 13.75 -25.51 -10.44
C LYS A 454 14.11 -24.36 -9.51
N ILE A 455 13.11 -23.65 -9.03
CA ILE A 455 13.26 -22.46 -8.19
C ILE A 455 12.59 -22.64 -6.83
N GLY A 456 12.98 -21.82 -5.84
CA GLY A 456 12.22 -21.68 -4.60
C GLY A 456 10.80 -21.18 -4.84
N ARG A 457 9.82 -21.72 -4.11
CA ARG A 457 8.41 -21.34 -4.29
C ARG A 457 8.08 -19.93 -3.86
N TYR A 458 8.65 -19.51 -2.74
CA TYR A 458 8.35 -18.21 -2.16
C TYR A 458 9.45 -17.22 -2.51
N CYS A 459 9.03 -16.00 -2.88
CA CYS A 459 9.93 -14.90 -3.18
C CYS A 459 10.83 -14.60 -1.96
N PRO A 460 12.16 -14.52 -2.13
CA PRO A 460 13.10 -14.31 -1.02
C PRO A 460 12.97 -12.92 -0.37
N HIS A 461 12.24 -12.00 -1.00
CA HIS A 461 11.97 -10.65 -0.48
C HIS A 461 10.88 -10.62 0.59
N ALA A 462 9.66 -11.02 0.27
CA ALA A 462 8.50 -10.89 1.16
C ALA A 462 7.59 -12.12 1.17
N GLY A 463 8.09 -13.25 0.66
CA GLY A 463 7.38 -14.53 0.74
C GLY A 463 6.24 -14.73 -0.25
N GLU A 464 6.10 -13.88 -1.27
CA GLU A 464 5.09 -14.05 -2.33
C GLU A 464 5.18 -15.45 -2.96
N ASP A 465 4.05 -16.15 -3.09
CA ASP A 465 4.00 -17.46 -3.76
C ASP A 465 4.18 -17.28 -5.28
N LEU A 466 5.37 -17.60 -5.78
CA LEU A 466 5.73 -17.41 -7.18
C LEU A 466 4.98 -18.36 -8.12
N ALA A 467 4.30 -19.41 -7.61
CA ALA A 467 3.41 -20.21 -8.44
C ALA A 467 2.19 -19.41 -8.94
N ILE A 468 1.83 -18.32 -8.24
CA ILE A 468 0.64 -17.50 -8.51
C ILE A 468 1.03 -16.09 -8.87
N GLY A 469 1.91 -15.50 -8.07
CA GLY A 469 2.34 -14.11 -8.12
C GLY A 469 3.58 -13.89 -8.98
N ALA A 470 3.82 -14.66 -10.04
CA ALA A 470 4.95 -14.45 -10.93
C ALA A 470 4.59 -14.44 -12.42
N VAL A 471 5.42 -13.76 -13.22
CA VAL A 471 5.40 -13.80 -14.68
C VAL A 471 6.81 -14.01 -15.22
N MET A 472 6.91 -14.75 -16.32
CA MET A 472 8.16 -14.87 -17.06
C MET A 472 8.34 -13.66 -17.97
N LEU A 473 9.53 -13.08 -17.95
CA LEU A 473 9.98 -12.05 -18.87
C LEU A 473 10.97 -12.65 -19.88
N GLU A 474 11.50 -11.83 -20.77
CA GLU A 474 12.57 -12.22 -21.68
C GLU A 474 13.87 -12.57 -20.93
N ASN A 475 14.80 -13.24 -21.62
CA ASN A 475 16.15 -13.54 -21.11
C ASN A 475 16.22 -14.36 -19.82
N ASP A 476 15.24 -15.24 -19.58
CA ASP A 476 15.15 -16.08 -18.38
C ASP A 476 14.99 -15.28 -17.08
N VAL A 477 14.29 -14.15 -17.14
CA VAL A 477 14.00 -13.32 -15.97
C VAL A 477 12.59 -13.61 -15.47
N LEU A 478 12.46 -13.93 -14.19
CA LEU A 478 11.17 -14.08 -13.52
C LEU A 478 10.85 -12.82 -12.72
N ARG A 479 9.67 -12.23 -12.95
CA ARG A 479 9.18 -11.09 -12.17
C ARG A 479 8.15 -11.54 -11.16
N CYS A 480 8.40 -11.24 -9.89
CA CYS A 480 7.40 -11.31 -8.82
C CYS A 480 6.40 -10.15 -8.99
N LEU A 481 5.12 -10.44 -9.20
CA LEU A 481 4.05 -9.46 -9.35
C LEU A 481 3.70 -8.74 -8.05
N GLY A 482 3.93 -9.35 -6.88
CA GLY A 482 3.65 -8.74 -5.58
C GLY A 482 4.49 -7.50 -5.28
N HIS A 483 5.74 -7.50 -5.75
CA HIS A 483 6.76 -6.48 -5.42
C HIS A 483 7.49 -5.91 -6.65
N ASN A 484 7.19 -6.42 -7.84
CA ASN A 484 7.86 -6.08 -9.11
C ASN A 484 9.37 -6.34 -9.11
N LEU A 485 9.84 -7.29 -8.29
CA LEU A 485 11.25 -7.70 -8.27
C LEU A 485 11.54 -8.72 -9.37
N GLU A 486 12.68 -8.53 -10.02
CA GLU A 486 13.11 -9.31 -11.18
C GLU A 486 14.30 -10.18 -10.81
N PHE A 487 14.19 -11.48 -11.07
CA PHE A 487 15.21 -12.47 -10.75
C PHE A 487 15.74 -13.11 -12.04
N ASP A 488 17.05 -13.03 -12.27
CA ASP A 488 17.70 -13.82 -13.30
C ASP A 488 17.69 -15.30 -12.86
N LEU A 489 16.98 -16.17 -13.59
CA LEU A 489 16.86 -17.58 -13.24
C LEU A 489 18.19 -18.33 -13.35
N LYS A 490 19.19 -17.83 -14.09
CA LYS A 490 20.50 -18.48 -14.20
C LYS A 490 21.29 -18.38 -12.90
N THR A 491 21.20 -17.24 -12.22
CA THR A 491 22.00 -16.93 -11.04
C THR A 491 21.18 -16.86 -9.76
N GLY A 492 19.87 -16.65 -9.85
CA GLY A 492 18.99 -16.32 -8.74
C GLY A 492 19.07 -14.84 -8.31
N THR A 493 19.94 -14.04 -8.93
CA THR A 493 20.20 -12.66 -8.51
C THR A 493 18.99 -11.77 -8.78
N CYS A 494 18.62 -10.93 -7.81
CA CYS A 494 17.66 -9.87 -8.04
C CYS A 494 18.31 -8.72 -8.81
N LEU A 495 17.70 -8.33 -9.94
CA LEU A 495 18.27 -7.39 -10.90
C LEU A 495 17.97 -5.92 -10.57
N ASN A 496 16.92 -5.67 -9.78
CA ASN A 496 16.39 -4.33 -9.56
C ASN A 496 16.20 -3.95 -8.07
N ALA A 497 16.54 -4.84 -7.14
CA ALA A 497 16.54 -4.55 -5.72
C ALA A 497 17.62 -5.33 -4.96
N ARG A 498 17.98 -4.82 -3.78
CA ARG A 498 18.81 -5.56 -2.84
C ARG A 498 17.93 -6.51 -2.03
N CYS A 499 17.99 -7.81 -2.34
CA CYS A 499 17.38 -8.88 -1.55
C CYS A 499 18.22 -10.16 -1.65
N ASP A 500 17.90 -11.15 -0.81
CA ASP A 500 18.52 -12.47 -0.91
C ASP A 500 18.22 -13.10 -2.28
N PRO A 501 19.14 -13.91 -2.85
CA PRO A 501 18.96 -14.51 -4.16
C PRO A 501 17.83 -15.55 -4.13
N LEU A 502 17.05 -15.61 -5.21
CA LEU A 502 16.07 -16.67 -5.43
C LEU A 502 16.82 -17.99 -5.63
N PRO A 503 16.60 -19.02 -4.78
CA PRO A 503 17.16 -20.34 -5.03
C PRO A 503 16.73 -20.81 -6.42
N SER A 504 17.69 -21.03 -7.32
CA SER A 504 17.41 -21.40 -8.71
C SER A 504 18.45 -22.38 -9.22
N ARG A 505 18.00 -23.40 -9.95
CA ARG A 505 18.86 -24.37 -10.63
C ARG A 505 18.22 -24.80 -11.94
N ARG A 506 18.94 -24.66 -13.05
CA ARG A 506 18.52 -25.22 -14.33
C ARG A 506 18.50 -26.76 -14.26
N VAL A 507 17.35 -27.36 -14.54
CA VAL A 507 17.15 -28.81 -14.54
C VAL A 507 17.13 -29.40 -15.95
N LEU A 508 16.72 -28.63 -16.94
CA LEU A 508 16.79 -29.00 -18.37
C LEU A 508 17.23 -27.77 -19.17
N ALA A 509 18.16 -27.96 -20.11
CA ALA A 509 18.50 -26.91 -21.08
C ALA A 509 17.45 -26.90 -22.21
N ALA A 510 17.17 -25.73 -22.78
CA ALA A 510 16.38 -25.66 -24.00
C ALA A 510 17.00 -26.54 -25.09
N ALA A 511 16.20 -27.39 -25.72
CA ALA A 511 16.62 -28.08 -26.92
C ALA A 511 16.90 -27.03 -28.00
N HIS A 512 18.05 -27.09 -28.67
CA HIS A 512 18.28 -26.32 -29.89
C HIS A 512 17.23 -26.78 -30.92
N ALA A 513 16.16 -26.01 -31.08
CA ALA A 513 15.09 -26.32 -32.02
C ALA A 513 14.80 -25.08 -32.88
N ASP A 514 15.09 -25.24 -34.17
CA ASP A 514 14.65 -24.36 -35.25
C ASP A 514 13.13 -24.17 -35.20
N GLY A 515 12.71 -22.91 -35.16
CA GLY A 515 11.41 -22.40 -35.62
C GLY A 515 10.13 -23.15 -35.25
N ASN A 516 9.52 -22.83 -34.11
CA ASN A 516 8.14 -22.31 -34.02
C ASN A 516 7.78 -22.00 -32.56
N ARG A 517 7.32 -20.76 -32.29
CA ARG A 517 6.88 -20.32 -30.95
C ARG A 517 5.37 -20.54 -30.80
N GLU A 518 4.97 -21.30 -29.79
CA GLU A 518 3.69 -21.14 -29.08
C GLU A 518 3.99 -20.73 -27.62
N ASP A 519 3.15 -19.87 -27.05
CA ASP A 519 3.29 -19.27 -25.73
C ASP A 519 3.36 -20.33 -24.60
N PRO A 520 4.29 -20.18 -23.61
CA PRO A 520 4.39 -21.13 -22.51
C PRO A 520 3.29 -20.89 -21.46
N HIS A 521 2.37 -21.85 -21.37
CA HIS A 521 1.43 -21.99 -20.26
C HIS A 521 2.16 -22.34 -18.94
N LEU A 522 1.85 -21.60 -17.87
CA LEU A 522 2.10 -22.04 -16.49
C LEU A 522 1.17 -23.22 -16.20
N GLY A 523 1.73 -24.42 -16.05
CA GLY A 523 1.00 -25.67 -15.80
C GLY A 523 0.38 -25.70 -14.40
N GLY A 524 -0.85 -26.19 -14.32
CA GLY A 524 -1.77 -26.08 -13.18
C GLY A 524 -1.44 -26.88 -11.92
N PHE A 525 -1.98 -26.37 -10.81
CA PHE A 525 -2.77 -27.13 -9.84
C PHE A 525 -4.01 -26.33 -9.45
#